data_AF-A0A2E6XMZ3-F1
#
_entry.id   AF-A0A2E6XMZ3-F1
#
_cell.length_a   1.000
_cell.length_b   1.000
_cell.length_c   1.000
_cell.angle_alpha   90.00
_cell.angle_beta   90.00
_cell.angle_gamma   90.00
#
_symmetry.space_group_name_H-M   'P 1'
#
loop_
_entity.id
_entity.type
_entity.pdbx_description
1 polymer ?
#
loop_
_entity_poly.entity_id
_entity_poly.type
_entity_poly.pdbx_seq_one_letter_code
_entity_poly.pdbx_strand_id
1 'polypeptide(L)'
;MTGYIVVISCLGYAAFFLYVQLGQVERIVSTMNTETLQPDQIELLKDRIMRSAGQLKNEMIGMAIVGSIVSIIGGLYTISMVIKPLKKLVRFAEENGKTELPEIKSNTEIKQLATAITTLTEKLNQKEKNSSY
;
A
#
# COMPACT_ATOMS: atom_id res chain seq x y z
N MET A 1 0.65 10.49 -6.59
CA MET A 1 1.18 10.91 -5.27
C MET A 1 0.49 10.23 -4.09
N THR A 2 -0.84 10.02 -4.11
CA THR A 2 -1.62 9.48 -3.00
C THR A 2 -1.20 8.07 -2.54
N GLY A 3 -0.79 7.19 -3.48
CA GLY A 3 -0.34 5.83 -3.14
C GLY A 3 0.92 5.79 -2.26
N TYR A 4 1.89 6.68 -2.53
CA TYR A 4 3.12 6.78 -1.71
C TYR A 4 2.82 7.30 -0.30
N ILE A 5 1.88 8.25 -0.16
CA ILE A 5 1.46 8.78 1.14
C ILE A 5 0.82 7.69 2.00
N VAL A 6 0.03 6.79 1.41
CA VAL A 6 -0.58 5.66 2.11
C VAL A 6 0.51 4.68 2.59
N VAL A 7 1.45 4.32 1.72
CA VAL A 7 2.55 3.40 2.07
C VAL A 7 3.43 3.99 3.19
N ILE A 8 3.81 5.26 3.08
CA ILE A 8 4.61 5.95 4.10
C ILE A 8 3.85 6.02 5.44
N SER A 9 2.55 6.29 5.41
CA SER A 9 1.71 6.29 6.63
C SER A 9 1.66 4.90 7.29
N CYS A 10 1.52 3.83 6.52
CA CYS A 10 1.54 2.45 7.03
C CYS A 10 2.90 2.09 7.65
N LEU A 11 4.00 2.46 6.98
CA LEU A 11 5.35 2.21 7.49
C LEU A 11 5.65 3.04 8.75
N GLY A 12 5.23 4.31 8.78
CA GLY A 12 5.38 5.19 9.94
C GLY A 12 4.61 4.68 11.16
N TYR A 13 3.38 4.19 10.97
CA TYR A 13 2.59 3.58 12.03
C TYR A 13 3.24 2.28 12.55
N ALA A 14 3.73 1.42 11.65
CA ALA A 14 4.46 0.20 12.05
C ALA A 14 5.73 0.53 12.85
N ALA A 15 6.49 1.54 12.45
CA ALA A 15 7.68 1.99 13.17
C ALA A 15 7.34 2.58 14.55
N PHE A 16 6.30 3.41 14.64
CA PHE A 16 5.81 3.97 15.91
C PHE A 16 5.36 2.87 16.87
N PHE A 17 4.61 1.88 16.36
CA PHE A 17 4.17 0.75 17.15
C PHE A 17 5.36 -0.06 17.69
N LEU A 18 6.33 -0.41 16.85
CA LEU A 18 7.55 -1.10 17.29
C LEU A 18 8.35 -0.29 18.33
N TYR A 19 8.40 1.04 18.19
CA TYR A 19 9.07 1.93 19.14
C TYR A 19 8.44 1.87 20.54
N VAL A 20 7.10 1.97 20.64
CA VAL A 20 6.38 1.85 21.92
C VAL A 20 6.65 0.49 22.56
N GLN A 21 6.67 -0.56 21.75
CA GLN A 21 6.89 -1.94 22.20
C GLN A 21 8.31 -2.18 22.72
N LEU A 22 9.33 -1.66 22.03
CA LEU A 22 10.71 -1.69 22.47
C LEU A 22 10.90 -0.99 23.82
N GLY A 23 10.25 0.17 24.03
CA GLY A 23 10.32 0.90 25.31
C GLY A 23 9.71 0.15 26.50
N GLN A 24 8.68 -0.70 26.27
CA GLN A 24 8.12 -1.55 27.33
C GLN A 24 9.10 -2.68 27.72
N VAL A 25 9.73 -3.32 26.73
CA VAL A 25 10.74 -4.35 26.95
C VAL A 25 11.96 -3.76 27.65
N GLU A 26 12.44 -2.60 27.21
CA GLU A 26 13.58 -1.89 27.80
C GLU A 26 13.33 -1.54 29.26
N ARG A 27 12.13 -1.07 29.64
CA ARG A 27 11.80 -0.82 31.06
C ARG A 27 11.87 -2.09 31.90
N ILE A 28 11.35 -3.21 31.40
CA ILE A 28 11.39 -4.49 32.12
C ILE A 28 12.86 -4.95 32.32
N VAL A 29 13.67 -4.84 31.27
CA VAL A 29 15.11 -5.17 31.34
C VAL A 29 15.87 -4.20 32.25
N SER A 30 15.55 -2.91 32.24
CA SER A 30 16.21 -1.88 33.08
C SER A 30 15.97 -2.07 34.57
N THR A 31 14.88 -2.73 34.96
CA THR A 31 14.60 -3.09 36.36
C THR A 31 15.37 -4.34 36.82
N MET A 32 16.19 -4.95 35.96
CA MET A 32 16.93 -6.17 36.25
C MET A 32 18.27 -5.81 36.93
N ASN A 33 18.46 -6.27 38.17
CA ASN A 33 19.78 -6.28 38.82
C ASN A 33 20.33 -7.73 38.78
N THR A 34 21.23 -7.99 37.85
CA THR A 34 21.81 -9.33 37.60
C THR A 34 22.63 -9.88 38.76
N GLU A 35 23.00 -9.03 39.73
CA GLU A 35 23.86 -9.39 40.85
C GLU A 35 23.08 -9.81 42.12
N THR A 36 21.76 -9.54 42.19
CA THR A 36 20.94 -9.79 43.40
C THR A 36 19.61 -10.52 43.14
N LEU A 37 19.42 -11.11 41.96
CA LEU A 37 18.16 -11.79 41.61
C LEU A 37 17.98 -13.10 42.41
N GLN A 38 17.12 -13.06 43.43
CA GLN A 38 16.59 -14.28 44.07
C GLN A 38 15.68 -15.05 43.09
N PRO A 39 15.59 -16.39 43.20
CA PRO A 39 14.80 -17.24 42.29
C PRO A 39 13.35 -16.78 42.08
N ASP A 40 12.69 -16.33 43.15
CA ASP A 40 11.29 -15.86 43.11
C ASP A 40 11.13 -14.57 42.30
N GLN A 41 12.15 -13.71 42.26
CA GLN A 41 12.14 -12.49 41.44
C GLN A 41 12.32 -12.81 39.96
N ILE A 42 13.03 -13.90 39.63
CA ILE A 42 13.17 -14.40 38.26
C ILE A 42 11.83 -14.95 37.74
N GLU A 43 11.08 -15.65 38.58
CA GLU A 43 9.77 -16.21 38.20
C GLU A 43 8.74 -15.09 37.95
N LEU A 44 8.66 -14.10 38.84
CA LEU A 44 7.81 -12.92 38.65
C LEU A 44 8.18 -12.11 37.39
N LEU A 45 9.48 -12.05 37.08
CA LEU A 45 9.98 -11.37 35.88
C LEU A 45 9.62 -12.14 34.61
N LYS A 46 9.78 -13.47 34.61
CA LYS A 46 9.38 -14.34 33.51
C LYS A 46 7.90 -14.18 33.21
N ASP A 47 7.05 -14.13 34.24
CA ASP A 47 5.62 -13.91 34.08
C ASP A 47 5.29 -12.53 33.50
N ARG A 48 5.98 -11.48 33.95
CA ARG A 48 5.80 -10.12 33.39
C ARG A 48 6.21 -10.04 31.93
N ILE A 49 7.35 -10.64 31.57
CA ILE A 49 7.84 -10.70 30.18
C ILE A 49 6.88 -11.52 29.32
N MET A 50 6.45 -12.70 29.78
CA MET A 50 5.52 -13.55 29.03
C MET A 50 4.18 -12.86 28.79
N ARG A 51 3.64 -12.17 29.80
CA ARG A 51 2.39 -11.40 29.65
C ARG A 51 2.56 -10.24 28.69
N SER A 52 3.66 -9.49 28.78
CA SER A 52 3.97 -8.39 27.86
C SER A 52 4.14 -8.88 26.42
N ALA A 53 4.90 -9.95 26.20
CA ALA A 53 5.09 -10.56 24.88
C ALA A 53 3.78 -11.13 24.31
N GLY A 54 2.92 -11.70 25.17
CA GLY A 54 1.59 -12.19 24.79
C GLY A 54 0.67 -11.07 24.29
N GLN A 55 0.64 -9.93 24.99
CA GLN A 55 -0.09 -8.73 24.55
C GLN A 55 0.46 -8.21 23.22
N LEU A 56 1.80 -8.11 23.11
CA LEU A 56 2.50 -7.71 21.89
C LEU A 56 2.07 -8.52 20.67
N LYS A 57 2.09 -9.85 20.84
CA LYS A 57 1.76 -10.80 19.79
C LYS A 57 0.31 -10.63 19.34
N ASN A 58 -0.61 -10.46 20.28
CA ASN A 58 -2.03 -10.28 19.97
C ASN A 58 -2.29 -8.97 19.23
N GLU A 59 -1.64 -7.88 19.63
CA GLU A 59 -1.74 -6.60 18.93
C GLU A 59 -1.14 -6.67 17.52
N MET A 60 0.02 -7.31 17.36
CA MET A 60 0.62 -7.54 16.03
C MET A 60 -0.29 -8.35 15.12
N ILE A 61 -0.91 -9.42 15.63
CA ILE A 61 -1.87 -10.22 14.86
C ILE A 61 -3.06 -9.36 14.43
N GLY A 62 -3.61 -8.54 15.33
CA GLY A 62 -4.69 -7.61 15.01
C GLY A 62 -4.33 -6.65 13.88
N MET A 63 -3.15 -6.03 13.96
CA MET A 63 -2.66 -5.14 12.90
C MET A 63 -2.39 -5.86 11.59
N ALA A 64 -1.84 -7.08 11.63
CA ALA A 64 -1.58 -7.87 10.43
C ALA A 64 -2.88 -8.22 9.69
N ILE A 65 -3.95 -8.54 10.42
CA ILE A 65 -5.27 -8.80 9.84
C ILE A 65 -5.82 -7.53 9.17
N VAL A 66 -5.83 -6.40 9.89
CA VAL A 66 -6.33 -5.12 9.35
C VAL A 66 -5.51 -4.67 8.14
N GLY A 67 -4.18 -4.73 8.23
CA GLY A 67 -3.27 -4.39 7.14
C GLY A 67 -3.46 -5.26 5.90
N SER A 68 -3.74 -6.56 6.10
CA SER A 68 -4.05 -7.48 5.00
C SER A 68 -5.35 -7.11 4.29
N ILE A 69 -6.41 -6.79 5.04
CA ILE A 69 -7.69 -6.35 4.47
C ILE A 69 -7.51 -5.07 3.65
N VAL A 70 -6.84 -4.06 4.22
CA VAL A 70 -6.60 -2.79 3.53
C VAL A 70 -5.76 -2.99 2.26
N SER A 71 -4.77 -3.88 2.30
CA SER A 71 -3.92 -4.19 1.13
C SER A 71 -4.71 -4.85 0.00
N ILE A 72 -5.61 -5.78 0.33
CA ILE A 72 -6.49 -6.43 -0.67
C ILE A 72 -7.40 -5.38 -1.33
N ILE A 73 -8.04 -4.51 -0.54
CA ILE A 73 -8.91 -3.44 -1.05
C ILE A 73 -8.13 -2.47 -1.93
N GLY A 74 -6.95 -2.03 -1.49
CA GLY A 74 -6.05 -1.17 -2.26
C GLY A 74 -5.60 -1.81 -3.58
N GLY A 75 -5.31 -3.11 -3.57
CA GLY A 75 -4.99 -3.89 -4.77
C GLY A 75 -6.15 -3.92 -5.76
N LEU A 76 -7.37 -4.23 -5.30
CA LEU A 76 -8.57 -4.23 -6.14
C LEU A 76 -8.87 -2.85 -6.73
N TYR A 77 -8.66 -1.79 -5.95
CA TYR A 77 -8.82 -0.41 -6.41
C TYR A 77 -7.80 -0.07 -7.50
N THR A 78 -6.54 -0.49 -7.32
CA THR A 78 -5.46 -0.29 -8.31
C THR A 78 -5.79 -1.00 -9.63
N ILE A 79 -6.24 -2.26 -9.57
CA ILE A 79 -6.64 -3.00 -10.76
C ILE A 79 -7.77 -2.27 -11.50
N SER A 80 -8.77 -1.81 -10.76
CA SER A 80 -9.99 -1.26 -11.34
C SER A 80 -9.82 0.15 -11.88
N MET A 81 -9.07 1.01 -11.19
CA MET A 81 -8.90 2.42 -11.56
C MET A 81 -7.65 2.71 -12.39
N VAL A 82 -6.64 1.83 -12.36
CA VAL A 82 -5.38 2.06 -13.08
C VAL A 82 -5.22 1.03 -14.19
N ILE A 83 -5.12 -0.25 -13.85
CA ILE A 83 -4.73 -1.30 -14.80
C ILE A 83 -5.79 -1.50 -15.90
N LYS A 84 -7.06 -1.62 -15.53
CA LYS A 84 -8.16 -1.80 -16.50
C LYS A 84 -8.25 -0.63 -17.50
N PRO A 85 -8.29 0.65 -17.07
CA PRO A 85 -8.25 1.78 -17.98
C PRO A 85 -7.01 1.82 -18.86
N LEU A 86 -5.82 1.55 -18.31
CA LEU A 86 -4.58 1.53 -19.11
C LEU A 86 -4.64 0.48 -20.22
N LYS A 87 -5.11 -0.73 -19.91
CA LYS A 87 -5.24 -1.82 -20.90
C LYS A 87 -6.21 -1.46 -22.02
N LYS A 88 -7.32 -0.78 -21.70
CA LYS A 88 -8.26 -0.25 -22.70
C LYS A 88 -7.62 0.85 -23.56
N LEU A 89 -6.82 1.75 -22.98
CA LEU A 89 -6.10 2.78 -23.75
C LEU A 89 -5.07 2.19 -24.72
N VAL A 90 -4.32 1.18 -24.28
CA VAL A 90 -3.37 0.47 -25.16
C VAL A 90 -4.12 -0.13 -26.35
N ARG A 91 -5.23 -0.82 -26.10
CA ARG A 91 -6.05 -1.40 -27.16
C ARG A 91 -6.66 -0.35 -28.09
N PHE A 92 -7.07 0.81 -27.56
CA PHE A 92 -7.52 1.94 -28.36
C PHE A 92 -6.44 2.44 -29.31
N ALA A 93 -5.20 2.55 -28.83
CA ALA A 93 -4.07 2.94 -29.66
C ALA A 93 -3.73 1.88 -30.72
N GLU A 94 -3.71 0.58 -30.36
CA GLU A 94 -3.43 -0.53 -31.27
C GLU A 94 -4.47 -0.66 -32.40
N GLU A 95 -5.74 -0.40 -32.11
CA GLU A 95 -6.83 -0.49 -33.08
C GLU A 95 -7.10 0.84 -33.81
N ASN A 96 -6.14 1.78 -33.81
CA ASN A 96 -6.23 3.11 -34.46
C ASN A 96 -7.50 3.89 -34.09
N GLY A 97 -7.93 3.77 -32.83
CA GLY A 97 -9.08 4.49 -32.27
C GLY A 97 -10.45 3.95 -32.68
N LYS A 98 -10.51 2.74 -33.23
CA LYS A 98 -11.77 2.09 -33.61
C LYS A 98 -12.52 1.46 -32.42
N THR A 99 -11.92 1.42 -31.25
CA THR A 99 -12.53 0.87 -30.02
C THR A 99 -12.97 1.97 -29.07
N GLU A 100 -13.74 1.60 -28.05
CA GLU A 100 -14.21 2.55 -27.05
C GLU A 100 -13.08 3.00 -26.11
N LEU A 101 -13.03 4.32 -25.87
CA LEU A 101 -12.18 4.91 -24.84
C LEU A 101 -12.62 4.42 -23.44
N PRO A 102 -11.67 4.24 -22.50
CA PRO A 102 -12.01 3.85 -21.15
C PRO A 102 -12.79 4.96 -20.41
N GLU A 103 -13.81 4.56 -19.64
CA GLU A 103 -14.42 5.44 -18.65
C GLU A 103 -13.45 5.71 -17.49
N ILE A 104 -12.88 6.91 -17.45
CA ILE A 104 -11.93 7.32 -16.42
C ILE A 104 -12.67 8.21 -15.41
N LYS A 105 -13.03 7.64 -14.25
CA LYS A 105 -13.84 8.34 -13.24
C LYS A 105 -13.11 9.47 -12.51
N SER A 106 -11.85 9.29 -12.12
CA SER A 106 -11.16 10.26 -11.24
C SER A 106 -9.64 10.37 -11.41
N ASN A 107 -9.00 9.55 -12.23
CA ASN A 107 -7.55 9.59 -12.41
C ASN A 107 -7.18 10.63 -13.48
N THR A 108 -6.70 11.79 -13.02
CA THR A 108 -6.32 12.93 -13.86
C THR A 108 -5.20 12.60 -14.85
N GLU A 109 -4.23 11.81 -14.44
CA GLU A 109 -3.07 11.42 -15.24
C GLU A 109 -3.48 10.48 -16.37
N ILE A 110 -4.32 9.47 -16.08
CA ILE A 110 -4.86 8.57 -17.13
C ILE A 110 -5.79 9.34 -18.06
N LYS A 111 -6.54 10.33 -17.56
CA LYS A 111 -7.38 11.18 -18.40
C LYS A 111 -6.55 12.03 -19.36
N GLN A 112 -5.47 12.64 -18.89
CA GLN A 112 -4.52 13.37 -19.75
C GLN A 112 -3.89 12.46 -20.79
N LEU A 113 -3.50 11.24 -20.41
CA LEU A 113 -2.96 10.25 -21.34
C LEU A 113 -3.99 9.85 -22.40
N ALA A 114 -5.24 9.61 -22.01
CA ALA A 114 -6.33 9.30 -22.93
C ALA A 114 -6.52 10.39 -23.99
N THR A 115 -6.58 11.65 -23.56
CA THR A 115 -6.69 12.81 -24.46
C THR A 115 -5.53 12.88 -25.44
N ALA A 116 -4.29 12.71 -24.96
CA ALA A 116 -3.11 12.76 -25.82
C ALA A 116 -3.12 11.65 -26.89
N ILE A 117 -3.51 10.42 -26.52
CA ILE A 117 -3.63 9.30 -27.44
C ILE A 117 -4.71 9.58 -28.49
N THR A 118 -5.90 10.06 -28.09
CA THR A 118 -6.97 10.41 -29.02
C THR A 118 -6.53 11.45 -30.05
N THR A 119 -5.90 12.54 -29.60
CA THR A 119 -5.40 13.59 -30.51
C THR A 119 -4.34 13.05 -31.48
N LEU A 120 -3.46 12.14 -31.04
CA LEU A 120 -2.47 11.52 -31.91
C LEU A 120 -3.13 10.62 -32.97
N THR A 121 -4.07 9.78 -32.56
CA THR A 121 -4.81 8.89 -33.45
C THR A 121 -5.60 9.66 -34.50
N GLU A 122 -6.27 10.76 -34.12
CA GLU A 122 -6.97 11.63 -35.07
C GLU A 122 -6.04 12.24 -36.12
N LYS A 123 -4.86 12.72 -35.70
CA LYS A 123 -3.85 13.26 -36.63
C LYS A 123 -3.34 12.20 -37.61
N LEU A 124 -3.13 10.97 -37.15
CA LEU A 124 -2.70 9.86 -37.99
C LEU A 124 -3.77 9.50 -39.03
N ASN A 125 -5.03 9.36 -38.61
CA ASN A 125 -6.15 9.08 -39.51
C ASN A 125 -6.36 10.20 -40.55
N GLN A 126 -6.19 11.47 -40.17
CA GLN A 126 -6.25 12.58 -41.13
C GLN A 126 -5.10 12.54 -42.14
N LYS A 127 -3.88 12.23 -41.70
CA LYS A 127 -2.71 12.10 -42.59
C LYS A 127 -2.87 10.95 -43.58
N GLU A 128 -3.39 9.82 -43.13
CA GLU A 128 -3.67 8.66 -43.98
C GLU A 128 -4.73 9.00 -45.04
N LYS A 129 -5.81 9.70 -44.64
CA LYS A 129 -6.85 10.17 -45.55
C LYS A 129 -6.33 11.17 -46.60
N ASN A 130 -5.42 12.05 -46.22
CA ASN A 130 -4.82 13.04 -47.13
C ASN A 130 -3.73 12.45 -48.05
N SER A 131 -3.18 11.28 -47.72
CA SER A 131 -2.18 10.59 -48.55
C SER A 131 -2.79 9.59 -49.54
N SER A 132 -4.13 9.40 -49.49
CA SER A 132 -4.90 8.51 -50.37
C SER A 132 -5.57 9.25 -51.54
N TYR A 133 -5.29 10.55 -51.70
CA TYR A 133 -5.62 11.40 -52.85
C TYR A 133 -4.33 11.80 -53.56
#